data_AF-A0A453KMZ8-F1
#
_entry.id   AF-A0A453KMZ8-F1
#
_cell.length_a   1.000
_cell.length_b   1.000
_cell.length_c   1.000
_cell.angle_alpha   90.00
_cell.angle_beta   90.00
_cell.angle_gamma   90.00
#
_symmetry.space_group_name_H-M   'P 1'
#
loop_
_entity.id
_entity.type
_entity.pdbx_description
1 polymer ?
#
loop_
_entity_poly.entity_id
_entity_poly.type
_entity_poly.pdbx_seq_one_letter_code
_entity_poly.pdbx_strand_id
1 'polypeptide(L)'
;MRMHFLRIYPKVVMGTRPLKLYAWCLKPFTKFLMCGLFSETTDKVPEFEDLQFEAKSSKDSAWYDVALFLAHRKTSLGEVEVRVRFIGYGAEEDEWVNVRKAVRQQSIPLESSECRSIVKGDLVLCFKESNDEALHFDAHVVDVQRKQHDIRGCRCLFHVEYDHDQSQEMVNLKRISRRPRYL
;
A
#
# COMPACT_ATOMS: atom_id res chain seq x y z
N MET A 1 -15.24 16.31 14.93
CA MET A 1 -15.56 16.74 13.55
C MET A 1 -15.19 15.55 12.66
N ARG A 2 -16.17 14.81 12.15
CA ARG A 2 -15.96 13.50 11.48
C ARG A 2 -15.41 13.72 10.07
N MET A 3 -14.13 13.46 9.85
CA MET A 3 -13.61 13.22 8.51
C MET A 3 -13.85 11.76 8.18
N HIS A 4 -14.94 11.49 7.46
CA HIS A 4 -15.11 10.23 6.76
C HIS A 4 -14.02 10.15 5.69
N PHE A 5 -12.92 9.45 5.98
CA PHE A 5 -11.96 9.02 4.96
C PHE A 5 -12.56 7.81 4.24
N LEU A 6 -13.64 8.06 3.49
CA LEU A 6 -13.92 7.26 2.32
C LEU A 6 -12.66 7.34 1.45
N ARG A 7 -12.12 6.19 1.09
CA ARG A 7 -11.32 6.02 -0.11
C ARG A 7 -12.18 6.57 -1.26
N ILE A 8 -12.09 7.86 -1.54
CA ILE A 8 -12.71 8.46 -2.71
C ILE A 8 -11.90 7.91 -3.87
N TYR A 9 -12.34 6.76 -4.41
CA TYR A 9 -12.20 6.54 -5.84
C TYR A 9 -13.06 7.63 -6.49
N PRO A 10 -12.49 8.65 -7.15
CA PRO A 10 -13.31 9.48 -8.00
C PRO A 10 -13.97 8.53 -9.01
N LYS A 11 -15.30 8.47 -8.99
CA LYS A 11 -16.06 7.94 -10.12
C LYS A 11 -15.57 8.72 -11.34
N VAL A 12 -14.81 8.06 -12.20
CA VAL A 12 -14.45 8.60 -13.52
C VAL A 12 -15.76 8.64 -14.31
N VAL A 13 -16.45 9.78 -14.20
CA VAL A 13 -17.52 10.13 -15.13
C VAL A 13 -16.81 10.56 -16.41
N MET A 14 -16.98 9.75 -17.47
CA MET A 14 -16.53 10.10 -18.81
C MET A 14 -17.11 11.45 -19.21
N GLY A 15 -16.24 12.44 -19.44
CA GLY A 15 -16.68 13.79 -19.76
C GLY A 15 -15.55 14.81 -19.91
N THR A 16 -14.81 14.70 -21.01
CA THR A 16 -14.09 15.80 -21.70
C THR A 16 -13.00 16.62 -20.98
N ARG A 17 -11.78 16.48 -21.52
CA ARG A 17 -10.58 17.35 -21.51
C ARG A 17 -9.53 17.13 -20.41
N PRO A 18 -8.23 16.96 -20.78
CA PRO A 18 -7.17 16.61 -19.83
C PRO A 18 -6.55 17.85 -19.18
N LEU A 19 -6.55 17.91 -17.85
CA LEU A 19 -5.68 18.82 -17.12
C LEU A 19 -4.32 18.14 -16.91
N LYS A 20 -3.41 18.42 -17.84
CA LYS A 20 -1.97 18.25 -17.68
C LYS A 20 -1.51 19.12 -16.51
N LEU A 21 -1.24 18.56 -15.33
CA LEU A 21 -0.58 19.31 -14.25
C LEU A 21 0.03 18.44 -13.14
N TYR A 22 0.66 17.32 -13.47
CA TYR A 22 1.53 16.60 -12.51
C TYR A 22 2.75 15.98 -13.22
N ALA A 23 3.41 16.77 -14.05
CA ALA A 23 4.79 16.51 -14.42
C ALA A 23 5.63 17.56 -13.69
N TRP A 24 6.89 17.24 -13.37
CA TRP A 24 7.88 18.12 -12.72
C TRP A 24 7.96 18.06 -11.19
N CYS A 25 8.24 16.89 -10.60
CA CYS A 25 9.24 16.79 -9.52
C CYS A 25 9.65 15.35 -9.19
N LEU A 26 10.07 14.54 -10.16
CA LEU A 26 10.55 13.17 -9.87
C LEU A 26 11.56 12.72 -10.93
N LYS A 27 12.84 13.05 -10.78
CA LYS A 27 13.87 12.44 -11.67
C LYS A 27 15.19 11.97 -11.01
N PRO A 28 15.68 12.48 -9.86
CA PRO A 28 16.91 11.91 -9.28
C PRO A 28 16.70 10.83 -8.21
N PHE A 29 15.65 10.92 -7.40
CA PHE A 29 15.63 10.23 -6.10
C PHE A 29 15.07 8.81 -6.12
N THR A 30 14.07 8.53 -6.97
CA THR A 30 13.55 7.17 -7.20
C THR A 30 14.63 6.22 -7.72
N LYS A 31 15.60 6.73 -8.49
CA LYS A 31 16.78 5.98 -8.96
C LYS A 31 17.71 5.55 -7.83
N PHE A 32 17.84 6.35 -6.78
CA PHE A 32 18.76 6.06 -5.66
C PHE A 32 18.22 5.00 -4.70
N LEU A 33 16.91 4.97 -4.44
CA LEU A 33 16.28 3.91 -3.66
C LEU A 33 16.47 2.54 -4.34
N MET A 34 16.36 2.50 -5.67
CA MET A 34 16.55 1.30 -6.47
C MET A 34 18.00 0.83 -6.53
N CYS A 35 18.97 1.76 -6.51
CA CYS A 35 20.40 1.42 -6.48
C CYS A 35 20.84 0.76 -5.15
N GLY A 36 20.06 0.91 -4.07
CA GLY A 36 20.29 0.21 -2.79
C GLY A 36 19.67 -1.19 -2.70
N LEU A 37 18.83 -1.58 -3.68
CA LEU A 37 18.10 -2.84 -3.74
C LEU A 37 18.59 -3.80 -4.85
N PHE A 38 19.15 -3.28 -5.94
CA PHE A 38 19.69 -4.09 -7.03
C PHE A 38 21.21 -3.90 -7.14
N SER A 39 21.97 -4.97 -6.90
CA SER A 39 23.39 -5.04 -7.27
C SER A 39 23.51 -5.09 -8.80
N GLU A 40 24.31 -4.15 -9.33
CA GLU A 40 24.82 -4.04 -10.70
C GLU A 40 24.46 -5.19 -11.66
N THR A 41 23.56 -4.92 -12.61
CA THR A 41 23.74 -5.40 -13.99
C THR A 41 23.15 -4.37 -14.96
N THR A 42 23.89 -4.15 -16.03
CA THR A 42 23.64 -3.19 -17.09
C THR A 42 22.42 -3.53 -17.94
N ASP A 43 21.88 -2.46 -18.53
CA ASP A 43 20.94 -2.37 -19.64
C ASP A 43 19.43 -2.53 -19.39
N LYS A 44 18.75 -1.42 -19.71
CA LYS A 44 17.31 -1.15 -19.76
C LYS A 44 16.66 -0.88 -18.41
N VAL A 45 16.83 0.38 -17.98
CA VAL A 45 15.89 1.11 -17.13
C VAL A 45 14.48 0.87 -17.70
N PRO A 46 13.62 0.05 -17.05
CA PRO A 46 12.23 -0.05 -17.46
C PRO A 46 11.64 1.36 -17.37
N GLU A 47 10.74 1.70 -18.27
CA GLU A 47 10.03 2.99 -18.25
C GLU A 47 9.36 3.11 -16.86
N PHE A 48 10.00 3.86 -15.94
CA PHE A 48 9.67 3.96 -14.50
C PHE A 48 8.40 4.79 -14.26
N GLU A 49 7.48 4.78 -15.20
CA GLU A 49 6.23 5.51 -15.10
C GLU A 49 5.28 4.72 -14.18
N ASP A 50 5.03 5.34 -13.02
CA ASP A 50 3.97 5.06 -12.03
C ASP A 50 4.17 3.93 -11.00
N LEU A 51 5.41 3.66 -10.54
CA LEU A 51 5.57 2.89 -9.31
C LEU A 51 5.12 3.70 -8.08
N GLN A 52 4.01 3.27 -7.47
CA GLN A 52 3.49 3.81 -6.21
C GLN A 52 4.00 3.00 -5.02
N PHE A 53 4.22 3.70 -3.90
CA PHE A 53 4.77 3.11 -2.68
C PHE A 53 3.84 3.34 -1.51
N GLU A 54 3.88 2.42 -0.56
CA GLU A 54 3.31 2.57 0.76
C GLU A 54 4.42 2.41 1.81
N ALA A 55 4.26 3.08 2.94
CA ALA A 55 5.20 3.00 4.05
C ALA A 55 4.48 2.77 5.37
N LYS A 56 5.13 2.01 6.26
CA LYS A 56 4.61 1.66 7.57
C LYS A 56 4.99 2.75 8.57
N SER A 57 4.00 3.38 9.20
CA SER A 57 4.25 4.38 10.24
C SER A 57 4.78 3.73 11.50
N SER A 58 5.70 4.42 12.17
CA SER A 58 6.26 4.01 13.45
C SER A 58 5.30 4.24 14.62
N LYS A 59 4.28 5.09 14.44
CA LYS A 59 3.36 5.53 15.50
C LYS A 59 2.30 4.48 15.81
N ASP A 60 1.73 3.88 14.76
CA ASP A 60 0.55 3.01 14.85
C ASP A 60 0.73 1.65 14.16
N SER A 61 1.88 1.42 13.51
CA SER A 61 2.16 0.22 12.71
C SER A 61 1.23 0.02 11.50
N ALA A 62 0.49 1.04 11.08
CA ALA A 62 -0.33 1.02 9.87
C ALA A 62 0.46 1.40 8.62
N TRP A 63 -0.02 0.94 7.46
CA TRP A 63 0.54 1.29 6.16
C TRP A 63 -0.24 2.45 5.53
N TYR A 64 0.51 3.39 4.98
CA TYR A 64 0.00 4.60 4.34
C TYR A 64 0.63 4.80 2.96
N ASP A 65 -0.14 5.32 2.03
CA ASP A 65 0.37 5.67 0.70
C ASP A 65 1.38 6.81 0.80
N VAL A 66 2.53 6.66 0.13
CA VAL A 66 3.59 7.66 0.10
C VAL A 66 3.30 8.66 -1.01
N ALA A 67 3.17 9.93 -0.65
CA ALA A 67 3.10 11.03 -1.60
C ALA A 67 4.49 11.38 -2.15
N LEU A 68 5.48 11.54 -1.25
CA LEU A 68 6.82 12.01 -1.62
C LEU A 68 7.90 11.36 -0.73
N PHE A 69 9.06 11.09 -1.35
CA PHE A 69 10.32 10.85 -0.63
C PHE A 69 11.09 12.16 -0.56
N LEU A 70 11.31 12.67 0.66
CA LEU A 70 11.87 14.00 0.90
C LEU A 70 13.39 13.97 1.10
N ALA A 71 13.90 12.94 1.76
CA ALA A 71 15.32 12.80 2.08
C ALA A 71 15.69 11.33 2.36
N HIS A 72 16.99 11.04 2.46
CA HIS A 72 17.51 9.74 2.87
C HIS A 72 18.68 9.93 3.85
N ARG A 73 18.95 8.94 4.70
CA ARG A 73 20.11 8.88 5.58
C ARG A 73 20.57 7.44 5.78
N LYS A 74 21.83 7.27 6.18
CA LYS A 74 22.35 6.01 6.72
C LYS A 74 22.58 6.18 8.21
N THR A 75 22.09 5.24 9.00
CA THR A 75 22.32 5.22 10.45
C THR A 75 23.73 4.69 10.76
N SER A 76 24.17 4.84 12.00
CA SER A 76 25.46 4.29 12.46
C SER A 76 25.53 2.76 12.35
N LEU A 77 24.38 2.09 12.34
CA LEU A 77 24.25 0.64 12.15
C LEU A 77 24.25 0.24 10.66
N GLY A 78 24.42 1.20 9.73
CA GLY A 78 24.40 0.97 8.29
C GLY A 78 23.01 0.78 7.69
N GLU A 79 21.93 0.96 8.48
CA GLU A 79 20.57 0.91 7.97
C GLU A 79 20.25 2.14 7.13
N VAL A 80 19.49 1.96 6.05
CA VAL A 80 19.04 3.05 5.19
C VAL A 80 17.63 3.45 5.60
N GLU A 81 17.46 4.74 5.86
CA GLU A 81 16.16 5.34 6.15
C GLU A 81 15.84 6.44 5.13
N VAL A 82 14.56 6.61 4.87
CA VAL A 82 14.03 7.69 4.03
C VAL A 82 13.01 8.50 4.80
N ARG A 83 12.99 9.80 4.54
CA ARG A 83 11.96 10.69 5.05
C ARG A 83 10.80 10.72 4.08
N VAL A 84 9.61 10.32 4.51
CA VAL A 84 8.42 10.19 3.67
C VAL A 84 7.36 11.22 4.07
N ARG A 85 6.60 11.70 3.08
CA ARG A 85 5.32 12.38 3.25
C ARG A 85 4.20 11.46 2.81
N PHE A 86 3.19 11.29 3.65
CA PHE A 86 2.02 10.47 3.34
C PHE A 86 0.96 11.25 2.55
N ILE A 87 0.16 10.55 1.73
CA ILE A 87 -0.96 11.15 1.01
C ILE A 87 -2.00 11.65 2.02
N GLY A 88 -2.41 12.92 1.87
CA GLY A 88 -3.43 13.53 2.73
C GLY A 88 -2.92 14.13 4.04
N TYR A 89 -1.61 14.03 4.31
CA TYR A 89 -0.98 14.56 5.52
C TYR A 89 0.03 15.68 5.21
N GLY A 90 0.20 16.61 6.16
CA GLY A 90 1.13 17.73 6.05
C GLY A 90 2.56 17.39 6.50
N ALA A 91 3.42 18.41 6.53
CA ALA A 91 4.84 18.26 6.86
C ALA A 91 5.09 17.86 8.33
N GLU A 92 4.12 18.14 9.19
CA GLU A 92 4.09 17.77 10.60
C GLU A 92 4.03 16.25 10.83
N GLU A 93 3.52 15.50 9.85
CA GLU A 93 3.43 14.04 9.91
C GLU A 93 4.56 13.34 9.13
N ASP A 94 5.53 14.08 8.58
CA ASP A 94 6.64 13.49 7.84
C ASP A 94 7.49 12.57 8.75
N GLU A 95 7.71 11.32 8.34
CA GLU A 95 8.41 10.32 9.16
C GLU A 95 9.70 9.81 8.51
N TRP A 96 10.71 9.51 9.32
CA TRP A 96 11.87 8.71 8.90
C TRP A 96 11.53 7.23 9.06
N VAL A 97 11.53 6.50 7.95
CA VAL A 97 11.19 5.07 7.92
C VAL A 97 12.34 4.25 7.33
N ASN A 98 12.54 3.05 7.86
CA ASN A 98 13.55 2.12 7.36
C ASN A 98 13.13 1.54 6.00
N VAL A 99 14.00 1.66 4.99
CA VAL A 99 13.68 1.25 3.62
C VAL A 99 13.37 -0.24 3.51
N ARG A 100 14.13 -1.09 4.21
CA ARG A 100 13.98 -2.56 4.11
C ARG A 100 12.75 -3.08 4.86
N LYS A 101 12.39 -2.44 5.96
CA LYS A 101 11.37 -2.92 6.89
C LYS A 101 10.01 -2.24 6.70
N ALA A 102 9.99 -1.01 6.22
CA ALA A 102 8.84 -0.12 6.31
C ALA A 102 8.53 0.62 5.01
N VAL A 103 9.14 0.27 3.87
CA VAL A 103 8.80 0.82 2.55
C VAL A 103 8.63 -0.34 1.58
N ARG A 104 7.53 -0.33 0.82
CA ARG A 104 7.29 -1.33 -0.23
C ARG A 104 6.40 -0.75 -1.33
N GLN A 105 6.34 -1.45 -2.47
CA GLN A 105 5.36 -1.11 -3.51
C GLN A 105 3.94 -1.19 -2.94
N GLN A 106 3.08 -0.27 -3.36
CA GLN A 106 1.69 -0.19 -2.92
C GLN A 106 0.94 -1.51 -3.17
N SER A 107 0.09 -1.89 -2.22
CA SER A 107 -0.81 -3.04 -2.30
C SER A 107 -1.91 -2.80 -3.34
N ILE A 108 -2.31 -3.85 -4.05
CA ILE A 108 -3.23 -3.77 -5.18
C ILE A 108 -4.65 -4.17 -4.73
N PRO A 109 -5.65 -3.27 -4.83
CA PRO A 109 -7.05 -3.60 -4.58
C PRO A 109 -7.53 -4.74 -5.48
N LEU A 110 -8.48 -5.54 -4.98
CA LEU A 110 -8.99 -6.71 -5.68
C LEU A 110 -10.38 -6.46 -6.27
N GLU A 111 -10.55 -6.85 -7.53
CA GLU A 111 -11.85 -6.92 -8.18
C GLU A 111 -12.62 -8.17 -7.74
N SER A 112 -13.95 -8.14 -7.88
CA SER A 112 -14.81 -9.24 -7.41
C SER A 112 -14.50 -10.59 -8.07
N SER A 113 -14.00 -10.58 -9.31
CA SER A 113 -13.56 -11.78 -10.05
C SER A 113 -12.20 -12.31 -9.57
N GLU A 114 -11.38 -11.49 -8.92
CA GLU A 114 -10.04 -11.85 -8.45
C GLU A 114 -10.05 -12.54 -7.08
N CYS A 115 -11.21 -12.72 -6.45
CA CYS A 115 -11.29 -13.31 -5.10
C CYS A 115 -10.59 -14.68 -4.98
N ARG A 116 -10.55 -15.45 -6.07
CA ARG A 116 -9.89 -16.77 -6.12
C ARG A 116 -8.36 -16.68 -6.07
N SER A 117 -7.77 -15.52 -6.37
CA SER A 117 -6.32 -15.35 -6.27
C SER A 117 -5.84 -15.32 -4.83
N ILE A 118 -6.71 -14.98 -3.88
CA ILE A 118 -6.40 -14.97 -2.44
C ILE A 118 -6.62 -16.36 -1.86
N VAL A 119 -5.59 -16.95 -1.26
CA VAL A 119 -5.63 -18.28 -0.65
C VAL A 119 -5.09 -18.25 0.78
N LYS A 120 -5.30 -19.35 1.52
CA LYS A 120 -4.73 -19.52 2.85
C LYS A 120 -3.20 -19.36 2.82
N GLY A 121 -2.66 -18.61 3.77
CA GLY A 121 -1.25 -18.29 3.91
C GLY A 121 -0.82 -17.01 3.19
N ASP A 122 -1.66 -16.41 2.35
CA ASP A 122 -1.31 -15.16 1.67
C ASP A 122 -1.15 -14.01 2.67
N LEU A 123 -0.08 -13.23 2.49
CA LEU A 123 0.07 -11.91 3.09
C LEU A 123 -0.79 -10.89 2.33
N VAL A 124 -1.65 -10.19 3.04
CA VAL A 124 -2.54 -9.17 2.48
C VAL A 124 -2.49 -7.88 3.29
N LEU A 125 -2.79 -6.75 2.64
CA LEU A 125 -3.08 -5.52 3.33
C LEU A 125 -4.58 -5.46 3.60
N CYS A 126 -4.97 -5.47 4.87
CA CYS A 126 -6.35 -5.49 5.32
C CYS A 126 -6.74 -4.15 5.94
N PHE A 127 -7.86 -3.58 5.47
CA PHE A 127 -8.50 -2.42 6.06
C PHE A 127 -9.25 -2.82 7.33
N LYS A 128 -8.89 -2.22 8.47
CA LYS A 128 -9.49 -2.44 9.79
C LYS A 128 -10.15 -1.15 10.27
N GLU A 129 -11.46 -1.23 10.47
CA GLU A 129 -12.26 -0.14 11.02
C GLU A 129 -12.54 -0.41 12.49
N SER A 130 -12.12 0.51 13.36
CA SER A 130 -12.46 0.56 14.78
C SER A 130 -13.40 1.74 15.04
N ASN A 131 -13.82 1.94 16.29
CA ASN A 131 -14.72 3.05 16.63
C ASN A 131 -14.11 4.43 16.34
N ASP A 132 -12.78 4.55 16.46
CA ASP A 132 -12.07 5.82 16.39
C ASP A 132 -11.14 5.92 15.18
N GLU A 133 -10.78 4.80 14.55
CA GLU A 133 -9.74 4.74 13.52
C GLU A 133 -10.12 3.81 12.37
N ALA A 134 -9.61 4.11 11.17
CA ALA A 134 -9.81 3.29 9.98
C ALA A 134 -8.49 3.15 9.22
N LEU A 135 -7.78 2.07 9.48
CA LEU A 135 -6.36 1.89 9.15
C LEU A 135 -6.12 0.66 8.29
N HIS A 136 -4.95 0.59 7.66
CA HIS A 136 -4.53 -0.56 6.86
C HIS A 136 -3.38 -1.29 7.53
N PHE A 137 -3.54 -2.58 7.76
CA PHE A 137 -2.55 -3.43 8.43
C PHE A 137 -2.20 -4.65 7.60
N ASP A 138 -0.99 -5.16 7.80
CA ASP A 138 -0.64 -6.50 7.32
C ASP A 138 -1.43 -7.55 8.09
N ALA A 139 -1.92 -8.53 7.35
CA ALA A 139 -2.60 -9.69 7.89
C ALA A 139 -2.33 -10.93 7.03
N HIS A 140 -2.37 -12.10 7.65
CA HIS A 140 -2.28 -13.38 6.98
C HIS A 140 -3.66 -14.03 6.85
N VAL A 141 -3.95 -14.58 5.67
CA VAL A 141 -5.21 -15.31 5.44
C VAL A 141 -5.13 -16.68 6.12
N VAL A 142 -5.91 -16.87 7.17
CA VAL A 142 -5.99 -18.12 7.93
C VAL A 142 -6.86 -19.15 7.21
N ASP A 143 -7.97 -18.70 6.63
CA ASP A 143 -8.91 -19.55 5.89
C ASP A 143 -9.80 -18.72 4.95
N VAL A 144 -10.45 -19.37 3.99
CA VAL A 144 -11.35 -18.71 3.03
C VAL A 144 -12.66 -19.48 2.87
N GLN A 145 -13.76 -18.84 3.27
CA GLN A 145 -15.12 -19.34 3.05
C GLN A 145 -15.65 -18.89 1.69
N ARG A 146 -15.62 -19.81 0.72
CA ARG A 146 -16.10 -19.55 -0.64
C ARG A 146 -17.62 -19.59 -0.71
N LYS A 147 -18.22 -18.56 -1.32
CA LYS A 147 -19.66 -18.49 -1.59
C LYS A 147 -19.90 -18.32 -3.09
N GLN A 148 -21.06 -18.75 -3.58
CA GLN A 148 -21.46 -18.50 -4.96
C GLN A 148 -21.72 -16.99 -5.15
N HIS A 149 -21.11 -16.42 -6.18
CA HIS A 149 -21.31 -15.04 -6.61
C HIS A 149 -20.91 -14.87 -8.09
N ASP A 150 -21.26 -13.73 -8.66
CA ASP A 150 -20.89 -13.33 -10.02
C ASP A 150 -20.05 -12.05 -9.99
N ILE A 151 -19.92 -11.41 -11.16
CA ILE A 151 -19.19 -10.15 -11.33
C ILE A 151 -19.81 -8.97 -10.57
N ARG A 152 -21.05 -9.06 -10.07
CA ARG A 152 -21.73 -7.96 -9.37
C ARG A 152 -21.17 -7.72 -7.97
N GLY A 153 -20.51 -8.72 -7.39
CA GLY A 153 -19.89 -8.57 -6.08
C GLY A 153 -19.46 -9.88 -5.46
N CYS A 154 -18.22 -9.93 -4.97
CA CYS A 154 -17.74 -11.05 -4.19
C CYS A 154 -18.51 -11.18 -2.86
N ARG A 155 -18.93 -12.41 -2.53
CA ARG A 155 -19.57 -12.78 -1.26
C ARG A 155 -18.72 -13.71 -0.39
N CYS A 156 -17.49 -14.01 -0.81
CA CYS A 156 -16.57 -14.83 -0.03
C CYS A 156 -16.19 -14.09 1.27
N LEU A 157 -15.98 -14.85 2.33
CA LEU A 157 -15.44 -14.33 3.58
C LEU A 157 -14.02 -14.86 3.77
N PHE A 158 -13.13 -14.00 4.24
CA PHE A 158 -11.71 -14.28 4.44
C PHE A 158 -11.43 -14.16 5.92
N HIS A 159 -10.96 -15.25 6.53
CA HIS A 159 -10.49 -15.24 7.90
C HIS A 159 -9.06 -14.72 7.89
N VAL A 160 -8.81 -13.60 8.55
CA VAL A 160 -7.49 -12.97 8.59
C VAL A 160 -7.00 -12.86 10.03
N GLU A 161 -5.70 -13.01 10.23
CA GLU A 161 -4.99 -12.72 11.48
C GLU A 161 -4.05 -11.55 11.25
N TYR A 162 -4.17 -10.50 12.06
CA TYR A 162 -3.39 -9.28 11.91
C TYR A 162 -2.01 -9.40 12.57
N ASP A 163 -0.96 -8.99 11.86
CA ASP A 163 0.43 -9.16 12.32
C ASP A 163 0.77 -8.28 13.54
N HIS A 164 0.07 -7.16 13.72
CA HIS A 164 0.40 -6.16 14.74
C HIS A 164 -0.11 -6.50 16.15
N ASP A 165 -1.26 -7.17 16.26
CA ASP A 165 -1.93 -7.48 17.53
C ASP A 165 -2.41 -8.93 17.66
N GLN A 166 -2.16 -9.77 16.64
CA GLN A 166 -2.62 -11.17 16.55
C GLN A 166 -4.14 -11.32 16.61
N SER A 167 -4.90 -10.23 16.47
CA SER A 167 -6.36 -10.30 16.43
C SER A 167 -6.81 -10.97 15.14
N GLN A 168 -7.95 -11.66 15.21
CA GLN A 168 -8.54 -12.36 14.07
C GLN A 168 -9.90 -11.78 13.72
N GLU A 169 -10.19 -11.69 12.42
CA GLU A 169 -11.45 -11.15 11.92
C GLU A 169 -11.89 -11.86 10.63
N MET A 170 -13.20 -11.98 10.43
CA MET A 170 -13.79 -12.37 9.15
C MET A 170 -14.12 -11.13 8.32
N VAL A 171 -13.44 -10.96 7.19
CA VAL A 171 -13.59 -9.78 6.33
C VAL A 171 -14.09 -10.12 4.93
N ASN A 172 -14.68 -9.12 4.26
CA ASN A 172 -15.06 -9.21 2.85
C ASN A 172 -13.87 -8.84 1.95
N LEU A 173 -13.91 -9.28 0.68
CA LEU A 173 -12.86 -8.99 -0.32
C LEU A 173 -12.51 -7.50 -0.42
N LYS A 174 -13.50 -6.60 -0.32
CA LYS A 174 -13.30 -5.14 -0.45
C LYS A 174 -12.36 -4.55 0.60
N ARG A 175 -12.15 -5.24 1.72
CA ARG A 175 -11.23 -4.83 2.79
C ARG A 175 -9.82 -5.36 2.56
N ILE A 176 -9.59 -6.18 1.54
CA ILE A 176 -8.32 -6.85 1.27
C ILE A 176 -7.71 -6.27 -0.01
N SER A 177 -6.42 -5.93 0.08
CA SER A 177 -5.56 -5.65 -1.07
C SER A 177 -4.44 -6.69 -1.10
N ARG A 178 -4.11 -7.20 -2.29
CA ARG A 178 -3.04 -8.19 -2.45
C ARG A 178 -1.68 -7.52 -2.56
N ARG A 179 -0.64 -8.22 -2.11
CA ARG A 179 0.74 -7.82 -2.43
C ARG A 179 1.02 -8.02 -3.93
N PRO A 180 1.80 -7.13 -4.56
CA PRO A 180 2.36 -7.38 -5.89
C PRO A 180 3.17 -8.68 -5.88
N ARG A 181 2.98 -9.55 -6.88
CA ARG A 181 3.60 -10.88 -6.90
C ARG A 181 5.03 -10.89 -7.46
N TYR A 182 5.41 -9.87 -8.23
CA TYR A 182 6.71 -9.78 -8.89
C TYR A 182 7.10 -8.32 -9.17
N LEU A 183 8.26 -7.91 -8.63
CA LEU A 183 9.25 -7.02 -9.25
C LEU A 183 10.62 -7.64 -9.02
#